data_AF-W9T523-F1
#
_entry.id   AF-W9T523-F1
#
_cell.length_a   1.000
_cell.length_b   1.000
_cell.length_c   1.000
_cell.angle_alpha   90.00
_cell.angle_beta   90.00
_cell.angle_gamma   90.00
#
_symmetry.space_group_name_H-M   'P 1'
#
loop_
_entity.id
_entity.type
_entity.pdbx_description
1 polymer ?
#
loop_
_entity_poly.entity_id
_entity_poly.type
_entity_poly.pdbx_seq_one_letter_code
_entity_poly.pdbx_strand_id
1 'polypeptide(L)'
;MMLGVRFEMRLKIPGQVGQVRHVDFSALSLWSREDVTPGSFDTGFSLIEPPGDIKEMIAALHHYFSFQPMLHVPPVIAPYPGTEPDRFTDKDCCHGL
;
A
#
# COMPACT_ATOMS: atom_id res chain seq x y z
N MET A 1 16.34 13.28 -25.08
CA MET A 1 15.84 13.00 -23.71
C MET A 1 15.32 14.30 -23.10
N MET A 2 14.10 14.30 -22.54
CA MET A 2 13.41 15.54 -22.11
C MET A 2 13.62 15.79 -20.62
N LEU A 3 14.72 16.44 -20.25
CA LEU A 3 15.04 16.81 -18.85
C LEU A 3 14.60 18.25 -18.56
N GLY A 4 14.15 18.51 -17.33
CA GLY A 4 13.66 19.84 -16.91
C GLY A 4 12.34 20.25 -17.55
N VAL A 5 11.64 19.31 -18.20
CA VAL A 5 10.38 19.59 -18.89
C VAL A 5 9.22 19.37 -17.94
N ARG A 6 8.23 20.26 -17.98
CA ARG A 6 6.96 20.12 -17.28
C ARG A 6 6.02 19.22 -18.07
N PHE A 7 5.41 18.27 -17.37
CA PHE A 7 4.37 17.40 -17.89
C PHE A 7 3.10 17.57 -17.07
N GLU A 8 1.96 17.54 -17.75
CA GLU A 8 0.64 17.35 -17.14
C GLU A 8 0.33 15.85 -17.16
N MET A 9 0.06 15.28 -15.99
CA MET A 9 -0.03 13.83 -15.80
C MET A 9 -1.28 13.46 -15.01
N ARG A 10 -1.69 12.20 -15.17
CA ARG A 10 -2.80 11.59 -14.42
C ARG A 10 -2.34 10.31 -13.76
N LEU A 11 -2.45 10.25 -12.44
CA LEU A 11 -2.31 9.02 -11.68
C LEU A 11 -3.65 8.28 -11.65
N LYS A 12 -3.61 6.98 -11.90
CA LYS A 12 -4.77 6.08 -11.81
C LYS A 12 -4.58 5.18 -10.59
N ILE A 13 -5.32 5.46 -9.51
CA ILE A 13 -5.25 4.72 -8.26
C ILE A 13 -6.38 3.67 -8.26
N PRO A 14 -6.07 2.37 -8.19
CA PRO A 14 -7.09 1.34 -8.04
C PRO A 14 -7.90 1.54 -6.76
N GLY A 15 -9.22 1.51 -6.86
CA GLY A 15 -10.15 1.59 -5.73
C GLY A 15 -10.84 0.25 -5.46
N GLN A 16 -11.98 0.30 -4.77
CA GLN A 16 -12.85 -0.87 -4.61
C GLN A 16 -13.43 -1.32 -5.96
N VAL A 17 -13.85 -2.59 -6.04
CA VAL A 17 -14.32 -3.30 -7.24
C VAL A 17 -14.85 -2.38 -8.35
N GLY A 18 -14.10 -2.31 -9.45
CA GLY A 18 -14.46 -1.58 -10.67
C GLY A 18 -14.23 -0.06 -10.64
N GLN A 19 -13.82 0.52 -9.50
CA GLN A 19 -13.54 1.95 -9.38
C GLN A 19 -12.05 2.25 -9.55
N VAL A 20 -11.77 3.31 -10.32
CA VAL A 20 -10.44 3.89 -10.47
C VAL A 20 -10.53 5.36 -10.08
N ARG A 21 -9.75 5.76 -9.08
CA ARG A 21 -9.61 7.17 -8.70
C ARG A 21 -8.55 7.80 -9.60
N HIS A 22 -8.88 8.94 -10.19
CA HIS A 22 -7.96 9.72 -11.02
C HIS A 22 -7.47 10.94 -10.26
N VAL A 23 -6.16 11.19 -10.32
CA VAL A 23 -5.54 12.38 -9.74
C VAL A 23 -4.70 13.06 -10.80
N ASP A 24 -5.08 14.26 -11.20
CA ASP A 24 -4.33 15.08 -12.15
C ASP A 24 -3.30 15.95 -11.43
N PHE A 25 -2.09 16.04 -11.96
CA PHE A 25 -0.99 16.79 -11.36
C PHE A 25 0.07 17.15 -12.41
N SER A 26 0.92 18.10 -12.05
CA SER A 26 2.04 18.53 -12.89
C SER A 26 3.37 18.17 -12.24
N ALA A 27 4.33 17.73 -13.05
CA ALA A 27 5.67 17.39 -12.56
C ALA A 27 6.78 17.76 -13.55
N LEU A 28 7.99 17.95 -13.02
CA LEU A 28 9.20 18.20 -13.79
C LEU A 28 10.00 16.92 -13.92
N SER A 29 10.43 16.58 -15.14
CA SER A 29 11.37 15.48 -15.37
C SER A 29 12.77 15.87 -14.86
N LEU A 30 13.39 15.01 -14.05
CA LEU A 30 14.70 15.26 -13.46
C LEU A 30 15.80 14.42 -14.10
N TRP A 31 15.48 13.18 -14.40
CA TRP A 31 16.38 12.23 -15.05
C TRP A 31 15.55 11.31 -15.92
N SER A 32 16.20 10.74 -16.92
CA SER A 32 15.63 9.67 -17.73
C SER A 32 16.77 8.73 -18.09
N ARG A 33 16.51 7.42 -18.12
CA ARG A 33 17.51 6.38 -18.40
C ARG A 33 16.82 5.21 -19.09
N GLU A 34 17.50 4.58 -20.04
CA GLU A 34 17.00 3.35 -20.65
C GLU A 34 16.85 2.28 -19.57
N ASP A 35 15.72 1.59 -19.55
CA ASP A 35 15.47 0.48 -18.64
C ASP A 35 16.02 -0.84 -19.23
N VAL A 36 15.72 -1.99 -18.62
CA VAL A 36 16.23 -3.29 -19.09
C VAL A 36 15.61 -3.76 -20.41
N THR A 37 14.52 -3.12 -20.84
CA THR A 37 13.79 -3.34 -22.09
C THR A 37 14.27 -2.34 -23.13
N PRO A 38 14.95 -2.79 -24.21
CA PRO A 38 15.50 -1.89 -25.21
C PRO A 38 14.48 -0.91 -25.79
N GLY A 39 14.84 0.37 -25.83
CA GLY A 39 13.97 1.45 -26.28
C GLY A 39 12.92 1.92 -25.27
N SER A 40 12.86 1.33 -24.08
CA SER A 40 12.02 1.79 -22.96
C SER A 40 12.86 2.59 -21.97
N PHE A 41 12.28 3.64 -21.38
CA PHE A 41 13.01 4.58 -20.52
C PHE A 41 12.28 4.83 -19.22
N ASP A 42 12.97 4.60 -18.11
CA ASP A 42 12.56 5.08 -16.80
C ASP A 42 12.82 6.59 -16.71
N THR A 43 11.88 7.33 -16.13
CA THR A 43 12.00 8.78 -15.92
C THR A 43 11.57 9.13 -14.50
N GLY A 44 12.42 9.86 -13.79
CA GLY A 44 12.11 10.37 -12.46
C GLY A 44 11.55 11.79 -12.52
N PHE A 45 10.55 12.05 -11.70
CA PHE A 45 9.83 13.32 -11.67
C PHE A 45 9.82 13.96 -10.28
N SER A 46 9.78 15.29 -10.24
CA SER A 46 9.46 16.06 -9.04
C SER A 46 8.10 16.74 -9.21
N LEU A 47 7.22 16.58 -8.22
CA LEU A 47 5.89 17.18 -8.20
C LEU A 47 6.02 18.70 -7.98
N ILE A 48 5.40 19.51 -8.84
CA ILE A 48 5.48 20.98 -8.74
C ILE A 48 4.59 21.47 -7.59
N GLU A 49 3.35 20.96 -7.51
CA GLU A 49 2.39 21.25 -6.44
C GLU A 49 1.60 19.97 -6.14
N PRO A 50 2.07 19.10 -5.22
CA PRO A 50 1.46 17.79 -5.01
C PRO A 50 0.05 17.92 -4.41
N PRO A 51 -1.00 17.40 -5.09
CA PRO A 51 -2.36 17.35 -4.56
C PRO A 51 -2.45 16.56 -3.25
N GLY A 52 -3.47 16.86 -2.45
CA GLY A 52 -3.74 16.13 -1.19
C GLY A 52 -3.87 14.63 -1.39
N ASP A 53 -4.53 14.19 -2.46
CA ASP A 53 -4.71 12.77 -2.80
C ASP A 53 -3.38 12.02 -2.97
N ILE A 54 -2.35 12.68 -3.53
CA ILE A 54 -1.02 12.08 -3.68
C ILE A 54 -0.36 11.92 -2.31
N LYS A 55 -0.50 12.90 -1.41
CA LYS A 55 0.05 12.83 -0.05
C LYS A 55 -0.60 11.70 0.76
N GLU A 56 -1.92 11.57 0.67
CA GLU A 56 -2.66 10.47 1.30
C GLU A 56 -2.21 9.10 0.77
N MET A 57 -2.04 8.99 -0.54
CA MET A 57 -1.51 7.76 -1.16
C MET A 57 -0.10 7.44 -0.65
N ILE A 58 0.80 8.42 -0.60
CA ILE A 58 2.17 8.23 -0.09
C ILE A 58 2.11 7.74 1.37
N ALA A 59 1.27 8.36 2.21
CA ALA A 59 1.10 7.95 3.60
C ALA A 59 0.57 6.50 3.71
N ALA A 60 -0.41 6.13 2.89
CA ALA A 60 -0.96 4.78 2.84
C ALA A 60 0.08 3.74 2.40
N LEU A 61 0.85 4.04 1.34
CA LEU A 61 1.93 3.17 0.86
C LEU A 61 3.02 3.02 1.93
N HIS A 62 3.42 4.12 2.56
CA HIS A 62 4.40 4.08 3.65
C HIS A 62 3.90 3.22 4.82
N HIS A 63 2.63 3.36 5.22
CA HIS A 63 2.04 2.52 6.26
C HIS A 63 2.02 1.04 5.87
N TYR A 64 1.58 0.73 4.66
CA TYR A 64 1.44 -0.65 4.16
C TYR A 64 2.79 -1.38 4.02
N PHE A 65 3.82 -0.69 3.52
CA PHE A 65 5.16 -1.27 3.32
C PHE A 65 6.08 -1.15 4.53
N SER A 66 5.58 -0.61 5.66
CA SER A 66 6.33 -0.54 6.91
C SER A 66 5.92 -1.66 7.87
N PHE A 67 6.88 -2.17 8.63
CA PHE A 67 6.58 -3.02 9.79
C PHE A 67 6.09 -2.15 10.94
N GLN A 68 4.81 -2.27 11.29
CA GLN A 68 4.26 -1.63 12.48
C GLN A 68 4.55 -2.50 13.71
N PRO A 69 4.98 -1.92 14.85
CA PRO A 69 5.05 -2.67 16.10
C PRO A 69 3.67 -3.26 16.41
N MET A 70 3.61 -4.54 16.77
CA MET A 70 2.38 -5.08 17.35
C MET A 70 2.08 -4.27 18.61
N LEU A 71 0.93 -3.60 18.65
CA LEU A 71 0.44 -3.02 19.90
C LEU A 71 0.44 -4.15 20.93
N HIS A 72 1.18 -3.96 22.02
CA HIS A 72 1.24 -4.91 23.11
C HIS A 72 -0.20 -5.15 23.57
N VAL A 73 -0.78 -6.29 23.18
CA VAL A 73 -2.02 -6.77 23.77
C VAL A 73 -1.64 -7.11 25.20
N PRO A 74 -2.10 -6.35 26.22
CA PRO A 74 -1.81 -6.73 27.59
C PRO A 74 -2.32 -8.17 27.77
N PRO A 75 -1.55 -9.04 28.45
CA PRO A 75 -1.97 -10.40 28.65
C PRO A 75 -3.36 -10.36 29.30
N VAL A 76 -4.34 -10.94 28.60
CA VAL A 76 -5.62 -11.27 29.20
C VAL A 76 -5.25 -12.11 30.42
N ILE A 77 -5.53 -11.59 31.63
CA ILE A 77 -5.36 -12.36 32.86
C ILE A 77 -6.27 -13.57 32.69
N ALA A 78 -5.68 -14.71 32.34
CA ALA A 78 -6.38 -15.97 32.29
C ALA A 78 -6.93 -16.24 33.71
N PRO A 79 -8.24 -16.49 33.88
CA PRO A 79 -8.75 -16.98 35.15
C PRO A 79 -8.01 -18.27 35.52
N TYR A 80 -7.52 -18.37 36.76
CA TYR A 80 -6.86 -19.55 37.30
C TYR A 80 -7.68 -20.83 37.02
N PRO A 81 -7.08 -21.90 36.46
CA PRO A 81 -7.77 -23.16 36.26
C PRO A 81 -7.85 -23.91 37.60
N GLY A 82 -8.96 -23.72 38.29
CA GLY A 82 -9.33 -24.45 39.49
C GLY A 82 -10.75 -24.98 39.40
N THR A 83 -11.15 -25.54 38.26
CA THR A 83 -12.35 -26.41 38.12
C THR A 83 -12.15 -27.28 36.87
N GLU A 84 -12.00 -28.57 37.08
CA GLU A 84 -11.74 -29.65 36.11
C GLU A 84 -12.89 -29.86 35.08
N PRO A 85 -12.65 -30.62 33.99
CA PRO A 85 -13.30 -30.46 32.69
C PRO A 85 -14.54 -31.34 32.52
N ASP A 86 -15.50 -30.89 31.70
CA ASP A 86 -16.44 -31.81 31.06
C ASP A 86 -16.44 -31.64 29.53
N ARG A 87 -16.45 -32.80 28.89
CA ARG A 87 -16.29 -33.06 27.46
C ARG A 87 -17.34 -32.34 26.62
N PHE A 88 -16.95 -31.77 25.48
CA PHE A 88 -17.70 -31.97 24.25
C PHE A 88 -16.84 -31.83 22.99
N THR A 89 -16.60 -33.00 22.37
CA THR A 89 -16.20 -33.35 21.00
C THR A 89 -15.82 -32.25 19.99
N ASP A 90 -14.55 -32.32 19.59
CA ASP A 90 -14.03 -32.39 18.22
C ASP A 90 -15.08 -32.52 17.09
N LYS A 91 -15.06 -31.56 16.14
CA LYS A 91 -15.40 -31.86 14.75
C LYS A 91 -14.83 -30.82 13.78
N ASP A 92 -13.84 -31.27 13.03
CA ASP A 92 -13.31 -30.71 11.78
C ASP A 92 -14.41 -30.20 10.82
N CYS A 93 -14.13 -29.06 10.17
CA CYS A 93 -14.44 -28.70 8.76
C CYS A 93 -14.01 -27.22 8.61
N CYS A 94 -13.12 -26.83 7.69
CA CYS A 94 -13.26 -26.97 6.25
C CYS A 94 -11.90 -26.96 5.54
N HIS A 95 -11.74 -27.90 4.61
CA HIS A 95 -10.72 -27.86 3.56
C HIS A 95 -11.10 -26.84 2.49
N GLY A 96 -10.13 -26.03 2.07
CA GLY A 96 -10.26 -25.11 0.94
C GLY A 96 -10.18 -25.85 -0.40
N LEU A 97 -11.00 -25.40 -1.34
CA LEU A 97 -10.81 -25.52 -2.78
C LEU A 97 -10.57 -24.11 -3.33
#